data_AF-A0A6I2L6P9-F1
#
_entry.id   AF-A0A6I2L6P9-F1
#
_cell.length_a   1.000
_cell.length_b   1.000
_cell.length_c   1.000
_cell.angle_alpha   90.00
_cell.angle_beta   90.00
_cell.angle_gamma   90.00
#
_symmetry.space_group_name_H-M   'P 1'
#
loop_
_entity.id
_entity.type
_entity.pdbx_description
1 polymer ?
#
loop_
_entity_poly.entity_id
_entity_poly.type
_entity_poly.pdbx_seq_one_letter_code
_entity_poly.pdbx_strand_id
1 'polypeptide(L)'
;MQLLISLLIIVATAAVVYAIIKTNPNQAKPLPQPTGVPYEPKLPDSAPALHWTDGGRFMVEVMTESRYQPTLHVLLRGQTPKSDIESSAIECPISGSDPEVDTGSAVFVATLMPDDRNAYENEAVAVFIQRQMVGYLSQKASIKFRELLRKKEAAGQLSTCDAQIRGGTMWQGKRLQYVVVLDVEPLEK
;
A
#
# COMPACT_ATOMS: atom_id res chain seq x y z
N MET A 1 -46.35 -35.22 20.03
CA MET A 1 -46.51 -33.84 19.51
C MET A 1 -45.65 -32.86 20.30
N GLN A 2 -45.82 -32.74 21.62
CA GLN A 2 -45.13 -31.74 22.43
C GLN A 2 -43.59 -31.84 22.41
N LEU A 3 -43.03 -33.04 22.49
CA LEU A 3 -41.57 -33.26 22.41
C LEU A 3 -40.97 -32.88 21.04
N LEU A 4 -41.73 -33.09 19.96
CA LEU A 4 -41.31 -32.74 18.60
C LEU A 4 -41.25 -31.22 18.40
N ILE A 5 -42.22 -30.51 18.97
CA ILE A 5 -42.27 -29.04 18.94
C ILE A 5 -41.11 -28.46 19.75
N SER A 6 -40.84 -28.97 20.96
CA SER A 6 -39.70 -28.52 21.76
C SER A 6 -38.37 -28.74 21.07
N LEU A 7 -38.18 -29.88 20.39
CA LEU A 7 -36.95 -30.18 19.68
C LEU A 7 -36.74 -29.25 18.48
N LEU A 8 -37.79 -28.93 17.73
CA LEU A 8 -37.72 -27.96 16.62
C LEU A 8 -37.31 -26.56 17.10
N ILE A 9 -37.84 -26.11 18.24
CA ILE A 9 -37.49 -24.79 18.81
C ILE A 9 -36.01 -24.75 19.23
N ILE A 10 -35.49 -25.84 19.82
CA ILE A 10 -34.08 -25.93 20.23
C ILE A 10 -33.16 -25.88 19.00
N VAL A 11 -33.50 -26.62 17.94
CA VAL A 11 -32.71 -26.63 16.70
C VAL A 11 -32.72 -25.26 16.02
N ALA A 12 -33.90 -24.61 15.97
CA ALA A 12 -34.03 -23.28 15.37
C ALA A 12 -33.21 -22.22 16.13
N THR A 13 -33.28 -22.21 17.46
CA THR A 13 -32.51 -21.26 18.28
C THR A 13 -31.01 -21.51 18.18
N ALA A 14 -30.57 -22.77 18.17
CA ALA A 14 -29.15 -23.12 17.95
C ALA A 14 -28.62 -22.66 16.59
N ALA A 15 -29.42 -22.80 15.52
CA ALA A 15 -29.04 -22.35 14.18
C ALA A 15 -28.86 -20.82 14.10
N VAL A 16 -29.76 -20.06 14.74
CA VAL A 16 -29.66 -18.58 14.81
C VAL A 16 -28.41 -18.15 15.59
N VAL A 17 -28.15 -18.76 16.76
CA VAL A 17 -26.96 -18.46 17.56
C VAL A 17 -25.69 -18.82 16.79
N TYR A 18 -25.65 -19.99 16.14
CA TYR A 18 -24.53 -20.40 15.30
C TYR A 18 -24.29 -19.40 14.16
N ALA A 19 -25.35 -18.93 13.51
CA ALA A 19 -25.25 -17.92 12.45
C ALA A 19 -24.68 -16.60 12.98
N ILE A 20 -25.11 -16.11 14.15
CA ILE A 20 -24.59 -14.87 14.75
C ILE A 20 -23.11 -15.00 15.13
N ILE A 21 -22.73 -16.11 15.76
CA ILE A 21 -21.32 -16.37 16.12
C ILE A 21 -20.45 -16.45 14.86
N LYS A 22 -20.93 -17.17 13.83
CA LYS A 22 -20.22 -17.33 12.56
C LYS A 22 -20.12 -16.04 11.75
N THR A 23 -21.15 -15.20 11.78
CA THR A 23 -21.17 -13.92 11.05
C THR A 23 -20.48 -12.79 11.81
N ASN A 24 -20.28 -12.93 13.13
CA ASN A 24 -19.65 -11.96 14.03
C ASN A 24 -19.89 -10.49 13.60
N PRO A 25 -21.16 -10.03 13.61
CA PRO A 25 -21.54 -8.74 13.05
C PRO A 25 -21.01 -7.56 13.87
N ASN A 26 -20.50 -7.80 15.07
CA ASN A 26 -20.00 -6.79 15.97
C ASN A 26 -18.46 -6.82 16.00
N GLN A 27 -17.84 -6.63 14.84
CA GLN A 27 -16.41 -6.34 14.81
C GLN A 27 -16.18 -5.06 15.60
N ALA A 28 -15.32 -5.14 16.62
CA ALA A 28 -14.96 -3.99 17.43
C ALA A 28 -14.44 -2.88 16.50
N LYS A 29 -15.25 -1.84 16.30
CA LYS A 29 -14.83 -0.66 15.55
C LYS A 29 -13.63 -0.08 16.32
N PRO A 30 -12.44 0.05 15.70
CA PRO A 30 -11.31 0.66 16.36
C PRO A 30 -11.74 2.03 16.88
N LEU A 31 -11.31 2.37 18.10
CA LEU A 31 -11.56 3.69 18.66
C LEU A 31 -11.11 4.74 17.64
N PRO A 32 -11.88 5.83 17.46
CA PRO A 32 -11.46 6.93 16.61
C PRO A 32 -10.07 7.37 17.06
N GLN A 33 -9.15 7.48 16.11
CA GLN A 33 -7.80 7.92 16.42
C GLN A 33 -7.86 9.31 17.06
N PRO A 34 -6.91 9.64 17.97
CA PRO A 34 -6.82 10.98 18.53
C PRO A 34 -6.88 12.03 17.41
N THR A 35 -7.76 13.01 17.57
CA THR A 35 -7.93 14.08 16.57
C THR A 35 -6.58 14.76 16.31
N GLY A 36 -6.10 14.68 15.07
CA GLY A 36 -4.88 15.37 14.62
C GLY A 36 -3.69 14.48 14.22
N VAL A 37 -3.71 13.17 14.52
CA VAL A 37 -2.74 12.23 13.93
C VAL A 37 -3.28 11.71 12.60
N PRO A 38 -2.57 11.92 11.47
CA PRO A 38 -2.94 11.32 10.19
C PRO A 38 -2.99 9.80 10.33
N TYR A 39 -4.06 9.21 9.80
CA TYR A 39 -4.21 7.77 9.78
C TYR A 39 -3.14 7.14 8.88
N GLU A 40 -2.30 6.29 9.47
CA GLU A 40 -1.30 5.50 8.77
C GLU A 40 -1.49 4.00 9.09
N PRO A 41 -1.88 3.18 8.11
CA PRO A 41 -2.05 1.77 8.31
C PRO A 41 -0.67 1.11 8.46
N LYS A 42 -0.58 0.12 9.36
CA LYS A 42 0.65 -0.64 9.58
C LYS A 42 0.68 -1.86 8.68
N LEU A 43 1.78 -2.04 7.95
CA LEU A 43 1.99 -3.24 7.14
C LEU A 43 2.15 -4.47 8.07
N PRO A 44 1.31 -5.51 7.93
CA PRO A 44 1.44 -6.73 8.72
C PRO A 44 2.64 -7.56 8.25
N ASP A 45 3.17 -8.41 9.13
CA ASP A 45 4.33 -9.28 8.84
C ASP A 45 3.98 -10.54 8.02
N SER A 46 2.81 -10.57 7.40
CA SER A 46 2.40 -11.63 6.49
C SER A 46 3.16 -11.56 5.16
N ALA A 47 3.50 -12.71 4.58
CA ALA A 47 4.07 -12.76 3.25
C ALA A 47 3.05 -12.30 2.18
N PRO A 48 3.47 -11.57 1.14
CA PRO A 48 2.63 -11.28 -0.02
C PRO A 48 2.21 -12.56 -0.74
N ALA A 49 0.93 -12.63 -1.11
CA ALA A 49 0.36 -13.80 -1.79
C ALA A 49 0.62 -13.80 -3.30
N LEU A 50 0.76 -12.63 -3.90
CA LEU A 50 0.90 -12.44 -5.34
C LEU A 50 1.97 -11.39 -5.66
N HIS A 51 2.56 -11.53 -6.84
CA HIS A 51 3.38 -10.51 -7.47
C HIS A 51 2.76 -10.14 -8.84
N TRP A 52 2.58 -8.84 -9.09
CA TRP A 52 1.98 -8.28 -10.29
C TRP A 52 3.06 -7.66 -11.18
N THR A 53 2.83 -7.72 -12.50
CA THR A 53 3.67 -7.06 -13.52
C THR A 53 2.80 -6.69 -14.73
N ASP A 54 3.13 -5.59 -15.41
CA ASP A 54 2.59 -5.20 -16.74
C ASP A 54 3.71 -5.16 -17.78
N GLY A 55 4.77 -5.95 -17.57
CA GLY A 55 5.93 -5.99 -18.46
C GLY A 55 6.80 -4.73 -18.38
N GLY A 56 6.83 -4.04 -17.25
CA GLY A 56 7.67 -2.86 -17.01
C GLY A 56 7.11 -1.56 -17.60
N ARG A 57 5.79 -1.43 -17.71
CA ARG A 57 5.16 -0.24 -18.31
C ARG A 57 4.94 0.89 -17.33
N PHE A 58 4.87 0.59 -16.03
CA PHE A 58 4.75 1.57 -14.94
C PHE A 58 3.68 2.64 -15.18
N MET A 59 2.44 2.20 -15.44
CA MET A 59 1.34 3.08 -15.86
C MET A 59 0.43 3.56 -14.72
N VAL A 60 0.49 2.93 -13.55
CA VAL A 60 -0.39 3.28 -12.43
C VAL A 60 0.34 4.18 -11.45
N GLU A 61 -0.16 5.40 -11.29
CA GLU A 61 0.38 6.36 -10.34
C GLU A 61 -0.22 6.16 -8.94
N VAL A 62 0.63 6.23 -7.93
CA VAL A 62 0.22 6.27 -6.52
C VAL A 62 -0.13 7.70 -6.16
N MET A 63 -1.27 7.90 -5.51
CA MET A 63 -1.61 9.20 -4.93
C MET A 63 -0.71 9.47 -3.72
N THR A 64 0.31 10.29 -3.98
CA THR A 64 1.30 10.75 -3.00
C THR A 64 0.91 12.11 -2.43
N GLU A 65 0.57 12.15 -1.14
CA GLU A 65 0.45 13.40 -0.40
C GLU A 65 1.83 14.01 -0.08
N SER A 66 1.87 15.33 0.15
CA SER A 66 3.10 16.06 0.49
C SER A 66 3.87 15.49 1.69
N ARG A 67 3.17 14.85 2.64
CA ARG A 67 3.77 14.23 3.83
C ARG A 67 4.74 13.09 3.51
N TYR A 68 4.58 12.44 2.35
CA TYR A 68 5.41 11.30 1.94
C TYR A 68 6.67 11.72 1.17
N GLN A 69 6.80 12.99 0.77
CA GLN A 69 7.93 13.50 0.00
C GLN A 69 9.30 13.27 0.68
N PRO A 70 9.46 13.47 2.00
CA PRO A 70 10.71 13.16 2.70
C PRO A 70 11.06 11.66 2.62
N THR A 71 10.08 10.77 2.80
CA THR A 71 10.27 9.32 2.73
C THR A 71 10.76 8.88 1.36
N LEU A 72 10.14 9.39 0.29
CA LEU A 72 10.53 9.09 -1.09
C LEU A 72 11.96 9.54 -1.39
N HIS A 73 12.34 10.72 -0.89
CA HIS A 73 13.72 11.22 -1.02
C HIS A 73 14.73 10.31 -0.33
N VAL A 74 14.43 9.83 0.88
CA VAL A 74 15.29 8.91 1.63
C VAL A 74 15.41 7.56 0.92
N LEU A 75 14.29 6.99 0.44
CA LEU A 75 14.27 5.73 -0.30
C LEU A 75 15.19 5.79 -1.53
N LEU A 76 15.14 6.89 -2.28
CA LEU A 76 16.00 7.12 -3.44
C LEU A 76 17.48 7.24 -3.09
N ARG A 77 17.83 7.96 -2.01
CA ARG A 77 19.23 8.03 -1.55
C ARG A 77 19.74 6.68 -1.05
N GLY A 78 18.90 5.93 -0.34
CA GLY A 78 19.21 4.59 0.15
C GLY A 78 19.42 3.55 -0.95
N GLN A 79 18.95 3.83 -2.16
CA GLN A 79 19.11 2.97 -3.34
C GLN A 79 20.37 3.29 -4.15
N THR A 80 21.21 4.26 -3.73
CA THR A 80 22.48 4.54 -4.41
C THR A 80 23.27 3.25 -4.56
N PRO A 81 23.72 2.90 -5.78
CA PRO A 81 24.42 1.66 -6.01
C PRO A 81 25.63 1.62 -5.08
N LYS A 82 25.75 0.51 -4.35
CA LYS A 82 27.00 0.08 -3.74
C LYS A 82 27.96 -0.17 -4.91
N SER A 83 28.55 0.89 -5.45
CA SER A 83 29.64 0.78 -6.39
C SER A 83 30.75 0.10 -5.62
N ASP A 84 31.11 -1.10 -6.08
CA ASP A 84 32.27 -1.83 -5.64
C ASP A 84 33.51 -1.02 -6.05
N ILE A 85 33.80 0.06 -5.32
CA ILE A 85 35.10 0.71 -5.30
C ILE A 85 35.40 0.97 -3.82
N GLU A 86 36.23 0.09 -3.29
CA GLU A 86 36.93 0.28 -2.02
C GLU A 86 37.63 1.64 -1.98
N SER A 87 37.56 2.25 -0.80
CA SER A 87 38.57 3.16 -0.25
C SER A 87 38.89 4.43 -1.03
N SER A 88 38.44 5.58 -0.50
CA SER A 88 39.38 6.48 0.19
C SER A 88 38.61 7.64 0.81
N ALA A 89 38.90 7.92 2.08
CA ALA A 89 38.43 9.08 2.80
C ALA A 89 38.82 10.36 2.06
N ILE A 90 37.84 11.18 1.65
CA ILE A 90 38.04 12.60 1.39
C ILE A 90 36.79 13.37 1.88
N GLU A 91 37.05 14.17 2.91
CA GLU A 91 36.42 15.41 3.37
C GLU A 91 35.03 15.80 2.85
N CYS A 92 34.17 16.20 3.79
CA CYS A 92 32.99 17.00 3.52
C CYS A 92 33.36 18.31 2.79
N PRO A 93 32.64 18.67 1.72
CA PRO A 93 32.35 20.07 1.45
C PRO A 93 30.84 20.29 1.55
N ILE A 94 30.47 21.09 2.54
CA ILE A 94 29.28 21.94 2.53
C ILE A 94 29.30 22.79 1.24
N SER A 95 28.61 22.31 0.20
CA SER A 95 28.22 23.12 -0.96
C SER A 95 26.92 22.58 -1.55
N GLY A 96 25.93 23.48 -1.69
CA GLY A 96 24.54 23.19 -1.99
C GLY A 96 24.26 22.68 -3.41
N SER A 97 24.63 21.44 -3.69
CA SER A 97 24.07 20.65 -4.77
C SER A 97 23.90 19.22 -4.27
N ASP A 98 22.69 18.87 -3.85
CA ASP A 98 22.32 17.47 -3.66
C ASP A 98 22.76 16.69 -4.91
N PRO A 99 23.40 15.52 -4.79
CA PRO A 99 23.74 14.71 -5.95
C PRO A 99 22.45 14.47 -6.74
N GLU A 100 22.51 14.72 -8.03
CA GLU A 100 21.42 14.48 -8.97
C GLU A 100 21.17 12.96 -8.98
N VAL A 101 20.30 12.51 -8.08
CA VAL A 101 19.89 11.10 -8.02
C VAL A 101 19.13 10.85 -9.31
N ASP A 102 19.60 9.90 -10.12
CA ASP A 102 18.89 9.44 -11.30
C ASP A 102 17.58 8.77 -10.87
N THR A 103 16.53 9.58 -10.78
CA THR A 103 15.16 9.21 -10.40
C THR A 103 14.45 8.42 -11.52
N GLY A 104 15.12 8.07 -12.62
CA GLY A 104 14.55 7.29 -13.70
C GLY A 104 14.84 5.79 -13.63
N SER A 105 15.97 5.38 -13.05
CA SER A 105 16.47 4.00 -13.18
C SER A 105 16.23 3.09 -11.96
N ALA A 106 15.90 3.64 -10.79
CA ALA A 106 15.76 2.85 -9.58
C ALA A 106 14.41 2.10 -9.55
N VAL A 107 14.47 0.76 -9.59
CA VAL A 107 13.32 -0.13 -9.43
C VAL A 107 13.25 -0.62 -7.99
N PHE A 108 12.06 -0.50 -7.39
CA PHE A 108 11.73 -0.92 -6.04
C PHE A 108 10.66 -2.00 -6.08
N VAL A 109 10.58 -2.84 -5.06
CA VAL A 109 9.41 -3.69 -4.83
C VAL A 109 8.43 -2.95 -3.93
N ALA A 110 7.24 -2.69 -4.43
CA ALA A 110 6.14 -2.12 -3.68
C ALA A 110 5.21 -3.24 -3.17
N THR A 111 4.74 -3.09 -1.94
CA THR A 111 3.71 -3.93 -1.33
C THR A 111 2.38 -3.19 -1.32
N LEU A 112 1.36 -3.81 -1.90
CA LEU A 112 -0.02 -3.34 -2.00
C LEU A 112 -0.85 -4.03 -0.93
N MET A 113 -1.45 -3.24 -0.04
CA MET A 113 -2.24 -3.71 1.08
C MET A 113 -3.67 -3.20 1.00
N PRO A 114 -4.67 -4.08 0.88
CA PRO A 114 -6.07 -3.73 1.10
C PRO A 114 -6.24 -3.19 2.53
N ASP A 115 -6.68 -1.93 2.65
CA ASP A 115 -6.89 -1.26 3.93
C ASP A 115 -8.38 -1.12 4.24
N ASP A 116 -8.95 -2.15 4.87
CA ASP A 116 -10.36 -2.18 5.30
C ASP A 116 -10.64 -1.30 6.53
N ARG A 117 -9.60 -0.71 7.14
CA ARG A 117 -9.71 0.13 8.34
C ARG A 117 -9.67 1.61 8.01
N ASN A 118 -9.54 1.97 6.75
CA ASN A 118 -9.56 3.34 6.31
C ASN A 118 -10.94 3.98 6.58
N ALA A 119 -10.95 5.14 7.23
CA ALA A 119 -12.20 5.83 7.60
C ALA A 119 -12.82 6.65 6.45
N TYR A 120 -12.05 6.91 5.39
CA TYR A 120 -12.43 7.77 4.27
C TYR A 120 -12.91 6.94 3.07
N GLU A 121 -12.25 5.81 2.80
CA GLU A 121 -12.52 4.95 1.65
C GLU A 121 -12.59 3.48 2.03
N ASN A 122 -13.74 2.84 1.76
CA ASN A 122 -13.96 1.42 2.12
C ASN A 122 -13.06 0.44 1.35
N GLU A 123 -12.68 0.80 0.13
CA GLU A 123 -11.92 -0.07 -0.78
C GLU A 123 -10.44 0.35 -0.88
N ALA A 124 -9.95 1.18 0.05
CA ALA A 124 -8.60 1.74 0.00
C ALA A 124 -7.53 0.66 -0.16
N VAL A 125 -6.47 0.99 -0.91
CA VAL A 125 -5.28 0.16 -1.08
C VAL A 125 -4.05 1.01 -0.77
N ALA A 126 -3.41 0.72 0.36
CA ALA A 126 -2.19 1.39 0.79
C ALA A 126 -0.98 0.80 0.07
N VAL A 127 -0.03 1.66 -0.29
CA VAL A 127 1.20 1.31 -0.99
C VAL A 127 2.40 1.52 -0.08
N PHE A 128 3.24 0.50 0.03
CA PHE A 128 4.46 0.53 0.83
C PHE A 128 5.68 0.20 -0.02
N ILE A 129 6.81 0.86 0.25
CA ILE A 129 8.12 0.51 -0.30
C ILE A 129 9.07 0.35 0.88
N GLN A 130 9.81 -0.76 0.95
CA GLN A 130 10.69 -1.07 2.08
C GLN A 130 9.98 -0.93 3.46
N ARG A 131 8.71 -1.35 3.54
CA ARG A 131 7.82 -1.23 4.72
C ARG A 131 7.50 0.21 5.15
N GLN A 132 7.93 1.22 4.40
CA GLN A 132 7.54 2.61 4.59
C GLN A 132 6.32 2.90 3.72
N MET A 133 5.32 3.60 4.27
CA MET A 133 4.16 3.98 3.49
C MET A 133 4.54 5.11 2.52
N VAL A 134 4.15 4.95 1.26
CA VAL A 134 4.40 5.94 0.22
C VAL A 134 3.13 6.60 -0.30
N GLY A 135 1.95 6.03 -0.03
CA GLY A 135 0.68 6.64 -0.38
C GLY A 135 -0.43 5.61 -0.52
N TYR A 136 -1.48 5.98 -1.24
CA TYR A 136 -2.60 5.12 -1.60
C TYR A 136 -2.77 5.05 -3.12
N LEU A 137 -3.36 3.98 -3.63
CA LEU A 137 -3.95 4.03 -4.96
C LEU A 137 -5.12 5.01 -4.97
N SER A 138 -5.44 5.58 -6.14
CA SER A 138 -6.67 6.36 -6.29
C SER A 138 -7.91 5.52 -5.93
N GLN A 139 -9.02 6.16 -5.59
CA GLN A 139 -10.27 5.46 -5.29
C GLN A 139 -10.68 4.51 -6.44
N LYS A 140 -10.62 4.98 -7.68
CA LYS A 140 -11.01 4.20 -8.87
C LYS A 140 -10.06 3.02 -9.09
N ALA A 141 -8.76 3.25 -8.98
CA ALA A 141 -7.75 2.21 -9.10
C ALA A 141 -7.88 1.17 -7.97
N SER A 142 -8.13 1.60 -6.74
CA SER A 142 -8.30 0.74 -5.56
C SER A 142 -9.45 -0.26 -5.73
N ILE A 143 -10.61 0.21 -6.19
CA ILE A 143 -11.79 -0.65 -6.47
C ILE A 143 -11.42 -1.70 -7.51
N LYS A 144 -10.79 -1.30 -8.62
CA LYS A 144 -10.39 -2.22 -9.70
C LYS A 144 -9.32 -3.21 -9.25
N PHE A 145 -8.35 -2.78 -8.47
CA PHE A 145 -7.34 -3.65 -7.92
C PHE A 145 -7.95 -4.73 -7.02
N ARG A 146 -8.90 -4.36 -6.14
CA ARG A 146 -9.60 -5.32 -5.29
C ARG A 146 -10.49 -6.27 -6.08
N GLU A 147 -11.10 -5.84 -7.18
CA GLU A 147 -11.75 -6.74 -8.14
C GLU A 147 -10.77 -7.77 -8.72
N LEU A 148 -9.55 -7.35 -9.11
CA LEU A 148 -8.51 -8.25 -9.62
C LEU A 148 -8.04 -9.24 -8.56
N LEU A 149 -7.81 -8.80 -7.32
CA LEU A 149 -7.47 -9.69 -6.20
C LEU A 149 -8.55 -10.76 -5.96
N ARG A 150 -9.84 -10.37 -5.99
CA ARG A 150 -10.95 -11.32 -5.88
C ARG A 150 -10.94 -12.36 -7.00
N LYS A 151 -10.68 -11.93 -8.24
CA LYS A 151 -10.58 -12.84 -9.40
C LYS A 151 -9.40 -13.81 -9.31
N LYS A 152 -8.35 -13.45 -8.59
CA LYS A 152 -7.17 -14.29 -8.32
C LYS A 152 -7.28 -15.05 -7.00
N GLU A 153 -8.46 -15.07 -6.37
CA GLU A 153 -8.73 -15.75 -5.09
C GLU A 153 -7.82 -15.28 -3.92
N ALA A 154 -7.25 -14.07 -4.03
CA ALA A 154 -6.36 -13.46 -3.05
C ALA A 154 -7.00 -12.23 -2.38
N ALA A 155 -8.33 -12.26 -2.20
CA ALA A 155 -9.07 -11.14 -1.63
C ALA A 155 -8.57 -10.80 -0.21
N GLY A 156 -8.30 -9.52 0.05
CA GLY A 156 -7.81 -9.03 1.34
C GLY A 156 -6.35 -9.38 1.66
N GLN A 157 -5.65 -10.09 0.77
CA GLN A 157 -4.26 -10.48 0.97
C GLN A 157 -3.30 -9.39 0.48
N LEU A 158 -2.11 -9.36 1.07
CA LEU A 158 -1.01 -8.55 0.57
C LEU A 158 -0.57 -9.04 -0.81
N SER A 159 -0.14 -8.12 -1.65
CA SER A 159 0.51 -8.44 -2.92
C SER A 159 1.64 -7.47 -3.20
N THR A 160 2.48 -7.79 -4.18
CA THR A 160 3.64 -6.97 -4.55
C THR A 160 3.64 -6.64 -6.03
N CYS A 161 4.36 -5.59 -6.40
CA CYS A 161 4.64 -5.23 -7.79
C CYS A 161 5.95 -4.46 -7.84
N ASP A 162 6.54 -4.34 -9.02
CA ASP A 162 7.64 -3.43 -9.23
C ASP A 162 7.15 -1.99 -9.25
N ALA A 163 7.98 -1.06 -8.78
CA ALA A 163 7.69 0.35 -8.69
C ALA A 163 8.90 1.20 -9.04
N GLN A 164 8.65 2.39 -9.59
CA GLN A 164 9.68 3.42 -9.78
C GLN A 164 9.26 4.68 -9.04
N ILE A 165 10.23 5.35 -8.45
CA ILE A 165 10.05 6.69 -7.89
C ILE A 165 10.63 7.68 -8.90
N ARG A 166 9.77 8.49 -9.51
CA ARG A 166 10.12 9.51 -10.51
C ARG A 166 10.07 10.91 -9.90
N GLY A 167 10.62 11.90 -10.60
CA GLY A 167 10.55 13.31 -10.21
C GLY A 167 11.72 13.75 -9.31
N GLY A 168 11.49 14.73 -8.43
CA GLY A 168 12.54 15.25 -7.53
C GLY A 168 13.63 16.11 -8.18
N THR A 169 13.63 16.20 -9.51
CA THR A 169 14.54 17.00 -10.32
C THR A 169 14.11 18.47 -10.34
N MET A 170 15.03 19.36 -10.71
CA MET A 170 14.75 20.79 -10.84
C MET A 170 14.21 21.10 -12.24
N TRP A 171 13.02 21.69 -12.31
CA TRP A 171 12.41 22.20 -13.54
C TRP A 171 12.12 23.69 -13.40
N GLN A 172 12.72 24.51 -14.26
CA GLN A 172 12.57 25.98 -14.24
C GLN A 172 12.83 26.60 -12.84
N GLY A 173 13.85 26.10 -12.13
CA GLY A 173 14.19 26.58 -10.79
C GLY A 173 13.27 26.11 -9.67
N LYS A 174 12.27 25.27 -9.96
CA LYS A 174 11.39 24.63 -8.97
C LYS A 174 11.68 23.14 -8.90
N ARG A 175 11.73 22.57 -7.68
CA ARG A 175 11.86 21.12 -7.50
C ARG A 175 10.51 20.46 -7.80
N LEU A 176 10.49 19.53 -8.75
CA LEU A 176 9.31 18.70 -8.99
C LEU A 176 9.10 17.74 -7.82
N GLN A 177 7.84 17.43 -7.53
CA GLN A 177 7.50 16.44 -6.51
C GLN A 177 7.95 15.05 -6.96
N TYR A 178 8.24 14.20 -5.98
CA TYR A 178 8.40 12.77 -6.21
C TYR A 178 7.05 12.13 -6.44
N VAL A 179 7.00 11.23 -7.41
CA VAL A 179 5.82 10.45 -7.79
C VAL A 179 6.20 8.98 -7.82
N VAL A 180 5.32 8.11 -7.33
CA VAL A 180 5.51 6.65 -7.42
C VAL A 180 4.63 6.09 -8.51
N VAL A 181 5.22 5.30 -9.40
CA VAL A 181 4.50 4.58 -10.46
C VAL A 181 4.72 3.08 -10.31
N LEU A 182 3.69 2.30 -10.57
CA LEU A 182 3.64 0.86 -10.34
C LEU A 182 3.54 0.08 -11.64
N ASP A 183 4.26 -1.04 -11.73
CA ASP A 183 4.15 -2.02 -12.80
C ASP A 183 2.99 -2.98 -12.53
N VAL A 184 1.78 -2.47 -12.73
CA VAL A 184 0.55 -3.24 -12.68
C VAL A 184 -0.31 -2.88 -13.87
N GLU A 185 -1.16 -3.81 -14.32
CA GLU A 185 -2.09 -3.56 -15.42
C GLU A 185 -2.89 -2.27 -15.15
N PRO A 186 -3.16 -1.43 -16.17
CA PRO A 186 -3.87 -0.17 -15.98
C PRO A 186 -5.21 -0.35 -15.25
N LEU A 187 -5.32 0.25 -14.07
CA LEU A 187 -6.48 0.13 -13.20
C LEU A 187 -7.56 1.19 -13.50
N GLU A 188 -7.25 2.15 -14.35
CA GLU A 188 -8.16 3.18 -14.82
C GLU A 188 -8.27 3.10 -16.34
N LYS A 189 -9.47 2.76 -16.83
CA LYS A 189 -9.88 2.97 -18.21
C LYS A 189 -10.76 4.20 -18.32
#